data_AF-A0A9X9CC12-F1
#
_entry.id   AF-A0A9X9CC12-F1
#
_cell.length_a   1.000
_cell.length_b   1.000
_cell.length_c   1.000
_cell.angle_alpha   90.00
_cell.angle_beta   90.00
_cell.angle_gamma   90.00
#
_symmetry.space_group_name_H-M   'P 1'
#
loop_
_entity.id
_entity.type
_entity.pdbx_description
1 polymer ?
#
loop_
_entity_poly.entity_id
_entity_poly.type
_entity_poly.pdbx_seq_one_letter_code
_entity_poly.pdbx_strand_id
1 'polypeptide(L)' 'MDKELANTILDQLKNGEITEYVVTKDVFYTFREVVVNREDFKHFIGNAQRGGQVIYTYSETPRS' A
#
# COMPACT_ATOMS: atom_id res chain seq x y z
N MET A 1 9.85 -8.62 1.82
CA MET A 1 8.99 -8.47 3.01
C MET A 1 8.06 -9.67 3.09
N ASP A 2 7.56 -9.98 4.28
CA ASP A 2 6.47 -10.94 4.47
C ASP A 2 5.09 -10.25 4.44
N LYS A 3 4.02 -11.05 4.49
CA LYS A 3 2.63 -10.55 4.44
C LYS A 3 2.19 -9.89 5.74
N GLU A 4 2.76 -10.28 6.88
CA GLU A 4 2.43 -9.69 8.19
C GLU A 4 2.92 -8.24 8.25
N LEU A 5 4.18 -7.99 7.87
CA LEU A 5 4.74 -6.65 7.80
C LEU A 5 3.96 -5.75 6.82
N ALA A 6 3.54 -6.29 5.67
CA ALA A 6 2.71 -5.56 4.72
C ALA A 6 1.37 -5.13 5.34
N ASN A 7 0.71 -6.01 6.11
CA ASN A 7 -0.53 -5.65 6.80
C ASN A 7 -0.31 -4.55 7.83
N THR A 8 0.75 -4.65 8.63
CA THR A 8 1.10 -3.61 9.61
C THR A 8 1.27 -2.25 8.93
N ILE A 9 2.04 -2.18 7.85
CA ILE A 9 2.25 -0.92 7.09
C ILE A 9 0.92 -0.37 6.55
N LEU A 10 0.05 -1.23 6.03
CA LEU A 10 -1.25 -0.83 5.49
C LEU A 10 -2.19 -0.32 6.60
N ASP A 11 -2.12 -0.88 7.80
CA ASP A 11 -2.85 -0.38 8.97
C ASP A 11 -2.32 0.98 9.43
N GLN A 12 -0.99 1.18 9.39
CA GLN A 12 -0.41 2.49 9.68
C GLN A 12 -0.84 3.56 8.67
N LEU A 13 -0.89 3.22 7.38
CA LEU A 13 -1.42 4.12 6.34
C LEU A 13 -2.91 4.45 6.59
N LYS A 14 -3.72 3.44 6.91
CA LYS A 14 -5.14 3.59 7.22
C LYS A 14 -5.39 4.47 8.45
N ASN A 15 -4.61 4.26 9.50
CA ASN A 15 -4.71 5.00 10.76
C ASN A 15 -4.12 6.41 10.66
N GLY A 16 -3.43 6.74 9.56
CA GLY A 16 -2.72 8.01 9.39
C GLY A 16 -1.45 8.14 10.24
N GLU A 17 -0.93 7.02 10.77
CA GLU A 17 0.36 6.99 11.47
C GLU A 17 1.52 7.31 10.52
N ILE A 18 1.39 6.87 9.26
CA ILE A 18 2.24 7.27 8.16
C ILE A 18 1.36 7.74 7.00
N THR A 19 1.82 8.75 6.27
CA THR A 19 1.07 9.30 5.13
C THR A 19 1.35 8.54 3.84
N GLU A 20 2.58 8.03 3.68
CA GLU A 20 3.06 7.40 2.47
C GLU A 20 4.02 6.23 2.80
N TYR A 21 4.01 5.20 1.94
CA TYR A 21 4.97 4.12 2.01
C TYR A 21 5.52 3.78 0.62
N VAL A 22 6.85 3.70 0.50
CA VAL A 22 7.54 3.39 -0.76
C VAL A 22 7.77 1.89 -0.87
N VAL A 23 7.14 1.28 -1.86
CA VAL A 23 7.29 -0.13 -2.20
C VAL A 23 8.28 -0.26 -3.34
N THR A 24 9.38 -0.98 -3.10
CA THR A 24 10.39 -1.28 -4.12
C THR A 24 10.02 -2.51 -4.95
N LYS A 25 10.66 -2.67 -6.11
CA LYS A 25 10.33 -3.71 -7.10
C LYS A 25 10.45 -5.14 -6.54
N ASP A 26 11.40 -5.38 -5.64
CA ASP A 26 11.68 -6.68 -5.02
C ASP A 26 10.55 -7.18 -4.10
N VAL A 27 9.76 -6.25 -3.54
CA VAL A 27 8.67 -6.58 -2.61
C VAL A 27 7.28 -6.24 -3.15
N PHE A 28 7.21 -5.65 -4.35
CA PHE A 28 5.97 -5.17 -4.95
C PHE A 28 4.88 -6.23 -5.05
N TYR A 29 5.20 -7.43 -5.53
CA TYR A 29 4.20 -8.47 -5.72
C TYR A 29 3.59 -8.93 -4.39
N THR A 30 4.40 -9.11 -3.36
CA THR A 30 3.93 -9.47 -2.01
C THR A 30 3.07 -8.36 -1.41
N PHE A 31 3.52 -7.10 -1.50
CA PHE A 31 2.76 -5.98 -0.95
C PHE A 31 1.42 -5.81 -1.67
N ARG A 32 1.42 -5.85 -3.01
CA ARG A 32 0.21 -5.74 -3.83
C ARG A 32 -0.78 -6.86 -3.53
N GLU A 33 -0.31 -8.10 -3.35
CA GLU A 33 -1.17 -9.23 -3.00
C GLU A 33 -1.93 -8.96 -1.71
N VAL A 34 -1.27 -8.40 -0.69
CA VAL A 34 -1.93 -8.03 0.57
C VAL A 34 -2.92 -6.89 0.34
N VAL A 35 -2.53 -5.83 -0.38
CA VAL A 35 -3.41 -4.68 -0.67
C VAL A 35 -4.72 -5.14 -1.32
N VAL A 36 -4.66 -5.94 -2.38
CA VAL A 36 -5.87 -6.32 -3.15
C VAL A 36 -6.79 -7.29 -2.43
N ASN A 37 -6.29 -7.99 -1.40
CA ASN A 37 -7.07 -8.93 -0.60
C ASN A 37 -7.71 -8.26 0.64
N ARG A 38 -7.41 -7.00 0.93
CA ARG A 38 -8.07 -6.26 2.01
C ARG A 38 -9.46 -5.77 1.58
N GLU A 39 -10.38 -5.70 2.53
CA GLU A 39 -11.73 -5.18 2.28
C GLU A 39 -11.73 -3.70 1.89
N ASP A 40 -10.79 -2.93 2.44
CA ASP A 40 -10.60 -1.49 2.19
C ASP A 40 -9.64 -1.21 1.00
N PHE A 41 -9.34 -2.19 0.14
CA PHE A 41 -8.34 -2.03 -0.95
C PHE A 41 -8.60 -0.82 -1.86
N LYS A 42 -9.85 -0.40 -2.01
CA LYS A 42 -10.24 0.77 -2.84
C LYS A 42 -9.76 2.10 -2.27
N HIS A 43 -9.42 2.14 -0.99
CA HIS A 43 -8.88 3.33 -0.31
C HIS A 43 -7.38 3.48 -0.52
N PHE A 44 -6.66 2.42 -0.92
CA PHE A 44 -5.23 2.46 -1.18
C PHE A 44 -4.95 2.94 -2.60
N ILE A 45 -4.11 3.97 -2.71
CA ILE A 45 -3.70 4.57 -3.99
C ILE A 45 -2.21 4.26 -4.19
N GLY A 46 -1.88 3.52 -5.24
CA GLY A 46 -0.50 3.24 -5.65
C GLY A 46 -0.07 4.16 -6.78
N ASN A 47 0.86 5.07 -6.52
CA ASN A 47 1.46 5.98 -7.50
C ASN A 47 2.81 5.43 -7.98
N ALA A 48 2.84 4.88 -9.20
CA ALA A 48 4.04 4.31 -9.80
C ALA A 48 5.05 5.39 -10.18
N GLN A 49 6.26 5.27 -9.64
CA GLN A 49 7.36 6.20 -9.85
C GLN A 49 8.30 5.74 -10.97
N ARG A 50 9.04 6.71 -11.54
CA ARG A 50 10.19 6.41 -12.40
C ARG A 50 11.24 5.66 -11.56
N GLY A 51 11.73 4.53 -12.07
CA GLY A 51 12.66 3.65 -11.34
C GLY A 51 12.02 2.40 -10.73
N GLY A 52 10.73 2.15 -10.97
CA GLY A 52 10.09 0.87 -10.60
C GLY A 52 9.70 0.78 -9.13
N GLN A 53 9.62 1.92 -8.43
CA GLN A 53 9.05 2.04 -7.09
C GLN A 53 7.57 2.45 -7.20
N VAL A 54 6.78 2.15 -6.18
CA VAL A 54 5.38 2.57 -6.08
C VAL A 54 5.16 3.20 -4.71
N ILE A 55 4.63 4.42 -4.69
CA ILE A 55 4.27 5.11 -3.45
C ILE A 55 2.81 4.78 -3.14
N TYR A 56 2.55 4.19 -1.99
CA TYR A 56 1.20 3.90 -1.51
C TYR A 56 0.76 4.93 -0.49
N THR A 57 -0.47 5.42 -0.66
CA THR A 57 -1.17 6.30 0.29
C THR A 57 -2.57 5.75 0.58
N TYR A 58 -3.18 6.22 1.67
CA TYR A 58 -4.56 5.90 2.03
C TYR A 58 -5.45 7.14 1.88
N SER A 59 -6.61 6.96 1.24
CA SER A 59 -7.64 7.99 1.06
C SER A 59 -8.89 7.61 1.83
N GLU A 60 -9.46 8.54 2.59
CA GLU A 60 -10.74 8.34 3.29
C GLU A 60 -11.88 8.03 2.32
N THR A 61 -11.82 8.59 1.11
CA THR A 61 -12.79 8.30 0.04
C THR A 61 -12.27 7.15 -0.84
N PRO A 62 -13.05 6.08 -1.06
CA PRO A 62 -12.64 5.00 -1.94
C PRO A 62 -12.62 5.47 -3.40
N ARG A 63 -11.71 4.92 -4.20
CA ARG A 63 -11.73 5.13 -5.65
C ARG A 63 -12.95 4.46 -6.30
N SER A 64 -13.49 5.09 -7.35
CA SER A 64 -14.61 4.60 -8.17
C SER A 64 -14.33 3.26 -8.84
#